data_AF-A0A378RN32-F1
#
_entry.id   AF-A0A378RN32-F1
#
_cell.length_a   1.000
_cell.length_b   1.000
_cell.length_c   1.000
_cell.angle_alpha   90.00
_cell.angle_beta   90.00
_cell.angle_gamma   90.00
#
_symmetry.space_group_name_H-M   'P 1'
#
loop_
_entity.id
_entity.type
_entity.pdbx_description
1 polymer ?
#
loop_
_entity_poly.entity_id
_entity_poly.type
_entity_poly.pdbx_seq_one_letter_code
_entity_poly.pdbx_strand_id
1 'polypeptide(L)'
;MANEISTLPQYQLAAAETINTQVLAVLSDKSQNFTNAFAMANAISVIRNTLTPEVMQPIMSLAGSKLGFRTDRDKPSKGQMPQPYPLETVKDCLIDAVLLGLNPTGNQFNIIASNMYVTKEGFTYLLKKIKGLRYSIIYPTTTFAQNKETALVTCEVTYQIGEDKPIKQLLEFTVKAGSYATTDSCNGKAERKAKCWLYNHIEGTDITDGDAEDISYTEVSSTRLSKEELAKEKELNRLKEYLDKADKFSSLLQLKKAVADSDNIEFQELYNSKESELIPKAIEGIDNLKDLEKLSPHIEQMEHIVLLDDKKRALSGQA
;
A
#
# COMPACT_ATOMS: atom_id res chain seq x y z
N MET A 1 34.53 10.15 26.51
CA MET A 1 33.31 9.31 26.43
C MET A 1 32.13 10.24 26.61
N ALA A 2 31.50 10.64 25.51
CA ALA A 2 30.22 11.32 25.55
C ALA A 2 29.15 10.26 25.28
N ASN A 3 28.34 9.94 26.28
CA ASN A 3 27.12 9.19 26.05
C ASN A 3 26.20 10.13 25.25
N GLU A 4 26.14 9.92 23.94
CA GLU A 4 25.05 10.47 23.14
C GLU A 4 23.76 9.88 23.70
N ILE A 5 23.01 10.70 24.42
CA ILE A 5 21.64 10.36 24.78
C ILE A 5 20.88 10.37 23.46
N SER A 6 20.73 9.18 22.85
CA SER A 6 19.83 9.01 21.73
C SER A 6 18.44 9.47 22.17
N THR A 7 17.92 10.51 21.52
CA THR A 7 16.56 11.02 21.76
C THR A 7 15.49 10.05 21.25
N LEU A 8 15.90 8.93 20.63
CA LEU A 8 15.01 7.93 20.09
C LEU A 8 14.61 6.92 21.18
N PRO A 9 13.32 6.59 21.30
CA PRO A 9 12.87 5.47 22.10
C PRO A 9 13.62 4.17 21.75
N GLN A 10 13.90 3.34 22.76
CA GLN A 10 14.67 2.10 22.61
C GLN A 10 14.08 1.14 21.55
N TYR A 11 12.76 1.05 21.45
CA TYR A 11 12.10 0.21 20.45
C TYR A 11 12.36 0.70 19.01
N GLN A 12 12.53 2.00 18.78
CA GLN A 12 12.87 2.56 17.47
C GLN A 12 14.33 2.28 17.11
N LEU A 13 15.23 2.33 18.11
CA LEU A 13 16.63 1.95 17.92
C LEU A 13 16.77 0.47 17.54
N ALA A 14 16.11 -0.41 18.28
CA ALA A 14 16.11 -1.85 18.00
C ALA A 14 15.50 -2.17 16.62
N ALA A 15 14.43 -1.47 16.23
CA ALA A 15 13.86 -1.58 14.89
C ALA A 15 14.86 -1.14 13.81
N ALA A 16 15.52 0.02 13.99
CA ALA A 16 16.51 0.52 13.05
C ALA A 16 17.70 -0.44 12.88
N GLU A 17 18.23 -1.00 13.97
CA GLU A 17 19.30 -2.00 13.94
C GLU A 17 18.90 -3.26 13.19
N THR A 18 17.68 -3.76 13.44
CA THR A 18 17.13 -4.94 12.76
C THR A 18 17.00 -4.69 11.26
N ILE A 19 16.41 -3.55 10.87
CA ILE A 19 16.22 -3.20 9.46
C ILE A 19 17.57 -3.02 8.76
N ASN A 20 18.52 -2.30 9.38
CA ASN A 20 19.85 -2.10 8.82
C ASN A 20 20.58 -3.43 8.58
N THR A 21 20.43 -4.38 9.51
CA THR A 21 21.02 -5.72 9.37
C THR A 21 20.45 -6.46 8.16
N GLN A 22 19.12 -6.45 7.98
CA GLN A 22 18.47 -7.08 6.83
C GLN A 22 18.86 -6.41 5.50
N VAL A 23 18.86 -5.08 5.47
CA VAL A 23 19.24 -4.31 4.28
C VAL A 23 20.69 -4.60 3.88
N LEU A 24 21.63 -4.63 4.85
CA LEU A 24 23.03 -4.96 4.57
C LEU A 24 23.20 -6.39 4.08
N ALA A 25 22.46 -7.35 4.63
CA ALA A 25 22.50 -8.74 4.19
C ALA A 25 22.08 -8.86 2.72
N VAL A 26 21.01 -8.17 2.31
CA VAL A 26 20.53 -8.18 0.92
C VAL A 26 21.47 -7.43 -0.02
N LEU A 27 21.93 -6.24 0.36
CA LEU A 27 22.75 -5.39 -0.52
C LEU A 27 24.20 -5.91 -0.70
N SER A 28 24.69 -6.76 0.19
CA SER A 28 26.06 -7.30 0.12
C SER A 28 26.20 -8.48 -0.85
N ASP A 29 25.12 -9.23 -1.10
CA ASP A 29 25.12 -10.38 -2.00
C ASP A 29 24.47 -10.04 -3.35
N LYS A 30 25.32 -9.74 -4.35
CA LYS A 30 24.89 -9.44 -5.72
C LYS A 30 24.70 -10.70 -6.59
N SER A 31 24.75 -11.90 -6.02
CA SER A 31 24.59 -13.13 -6.80
C SER A 31 23.13 -13.30 -7.27
N GLN A 32 22.93 -13.55 -8.56
CA GLN A 32 21.60 -13.79 -9.15
C GLN A 32 21.21 -15.27 -9.02
N ASN A 33 21.03 -15.75 -7.79
CA ASN A 33 20.64 -17.14 -7.51
C ASN A 33 19.40 -17.22 -6.60
N PHE A 34 18.83 -18.43 -6.46
CA PHE A 34 17.65 -18.66 -5.63
C PHE A 34 17.89 -18.39 -4.13
N THR A 35 19.13 -18.51 -3.65
CA THR A 35 19.48 -18.15 -2.27
C THR A 35 19.22 -16.67 -2.02
N ASN A 36 19.56 -15.80 -2.99
CA ASN A 36 19.27 -14.39 -2.92
C ASN A 36 17.75 -14.10 -2.95
N ALA A 37 16.98 -14.85 -3.75
CA ALA A 37 15.51 -14.73 -3.73
C ALA A 37 14.91 -15.05 -2.34
N PHE A 38 15.39 -16.10 -1.67
CA PHE A 38 14.98 -16.41 -0.30
C PHE A 38 15.46 -15.37 0.71
N ALA A 39 16.69 -14.87 0.57
CA ALA A 39 17.21 -13.81 1.43
C ALA A 39 16.37 -12.53 1.31
N MET A 40 16.01 -12.13 0.09
CA MET A 40 15.13 -11.00 -0.19
C MET A 40 13.74 -11.19 0.45
N ALA A 41 13.10 -12.34 0.21
CA ALA A 41 11.77 -12.63 0.75
C ALA A 41 11.77 -12.63 2.29
N ASN A 42 12.81 -13.20 2.90
CA ASN A 42 12.97 -13.20 4.35
C ASN A 42 13.20 -11.77 4.89
N ALA A 43 14.07 -10.99 4.24
CA ALA A 43 14.32 -9.60 4.62
C ALA A 43 13.04 -8.76 4.56
N ILE A 44 12.25 -8.87 3.48
CA ILE A 44 10.95 -8.19 3.35
C ILE A 44 10.03 -8.56 4.51
N SER A 45 9.90 -9.85 4.82
CA SER A 45 9.06 -10.33 5.93
C SER A 45 9.50 -9.76 7.27
N VAL A 46 10.80 -9.84 7.59
CA VAL A 46 11.36 -9.32 8.85
C VAL A 46 11.17 -7.82 8.95
N ILE A 47 11.51 -7.06 7.91
CA ILE A 47 11.35 -5.60 7.90
C ILE A 47 9.88 -5.21 8.06
N ARG A 48 8.97 -5.84 7.31
CA ARG A 48 7.53 -5.57 7.40
C ARG A 48 6.98 -5.80 8.82
N ASN A 49 7.39 -6.88 9.48
CA ASN A 49 6.99 -7.18 10.86
C ASN A 49 7.64 -6.23 11.89
N THR A 50 8.83 -5.70 11.58
CA THR A 50 9.54 -4.76 12.43
C THR A 50 8.93 -3.36 12.37
N LEU A 51 8.39 -2.98 11.21
CA LEU A 51 7.70 -1.71 10.97
C LEU A 51 6.27 -1.73 11.55
N THR A 52 6.16 -1.83 12.88
CA THR A 52 4.87 -1.73 13.59
C THR A 52 4.25 -0.34 13.43
N PRO A 53 2.95 -0.15 13.72
CA PRO A 53 2.32 1.17 13.66
C PRO A 53 3.06 2.25 14.47
N GLU A 54 3.60 1.90 15.63
CA GLU A 54 4.34 2.79 16.52
C GLU A 54 5.71 3.18 15.94
N VAL A 55 6.41 2.22 15.32
CA VAL A 55 7.67 2.47 14.62
C VAL A 55 7.45 3.30 13.35
N MET A 56 6.33 3.09 12.66
CA MET A 56 5.96 3.82 11.45
C MET A 56 5.50 5.25 11.73
N GLN A 57 4.96 5.56 12.91
CA GLN A 57 4.44 6.90 13.23
C GLN A 57 5.39 8.07 12.87
N PRO A 58 6.69 8.06 13.26
CA PRO A 58 7.61 9.11 12.84
C PRO A 58 7.87 9.12 11.34
N ILE A 59 7.88 7.96 10.67
CA ILE A 59 8.05 7.87 9.22
C ILE A 59 6.82 8.41 8.48
N MET A 60 5.61 8.15 8.98
CA MET A 60 4.38 8.73 8.45
C MET A 60 4.39 10.26 8.55
N SER A 61 5.05 10.81 9.57
CA SER A 61 5.22 12.27 9.73
C SER A 61 6.21 12.88 8.72
N LEU A 62 7.06 12.06 8.10
CA LEU A 62 7.95 12.47 7.01
C LEU A 62 7.24 12.49 5.64
N ALA A 63 6.14 11.74 5.51
CA ALA A 63 5.37 11.66 4.27
C ALA A 63 4.78 13.03 3.91
N GLY A 64 4.94 13.41 2.64
CA GLY A 64 4.50 14.69 2.09
C GLY A 64 5.35 15.90 2.48
N SER A 65 6.54 15.66 3.05
CA SER A 65 7.47 16.73 3.43
C SER A 65 8.70 16.75 2.51
N LYS A 66 9.32 17.93 2.36
CA LYS A 66 10.58 18.07 1.61
C LYS A 66 11.78 17.43 2.31
N LEU A 67 11.74 17.34 3.65
CA LEU A 67 12.81 16.73 4.45
C LEU A 67 12.69 15.20 4.50
N GLY A 68 11.48 14.69 4.35
CA GLY A 68 11.15 13.27 4.24
C GLY A 68 11.11 12.81 2.80
N PHE A 69 9.91 12.45 2.34
CA PHE A 69 9.59 12.08 0.96
C PHE A 69 8.24 12.68 0.56
N ARG A 70 8.05 12.98 -0.73
CA ARG A 70 6.79 13.53 -1.24
C ARG A 70 5.85 12.43 -1.72
N THR A 71 4.57 12.77 -1.76
CA THR A 71 3.54 11.94 -2.38
C THR A 71 2.70 12.74 -3.38
N ASP A 72 2.12 12.05 -4.37
CA ASP A 72 1.13 12.67 -5.27
C ASP A 72 -0.21 13.01 -4.57
N ARG A 73 -0.36 12.65 -3.30
CA ARG A 73 -1.53 12.95 -2.45
C ARG A 73 -1.28 14.06 -1.41
N ASP A 74 -0.13 14.74 -1.48
CA ASP A 74 0.27 15.80 -0.54
C ASP A 74 -0.65 17.03 -0.62
N LYS A 75 -1.27 17.27 -1.78
CA LYS A 75 -2.11 18.44 -2.04
C LYS A 75 -3.56 17.98 -2.21
N PRO A 76 -4.47 18.32 -1.30
CA PRO A 76 -5.89 18.10 -1.56
C PRO A 76 -6.33 18.92 -2.76
N SER A 77 -7.23 18.36 -3.56
CA SER A 77 -8.00 19.14 -4.52
C SER A 77 -8.84 20.20 -3.76
N LYS A 78 -9.14 21.33 -4.40
CA LYS A 78 -9.92 22.42 -3.78
C LYS A 78 -11.21 21.84 -3.15
N GLY A 79 -11.37 22.04 -1.84
CA GLY A 79 -12.55 21.60 -1.07
C GLY A 79 -12.52 20.15 -0.57
N GLN A 80 -11.45 19.39 -0.81
CA GLN A 80 -11.29 18.03 -0.30
C GLN A 80 -10.34 18.00 0.91
N MET A 81 -10.55 17.03 1.80
CA MET A 81 -9.55 16.74 2.83
C MET A 81 -8.32 16.08 2.20
N PRO A 82 -7.11 16.30 2.76
CA PRO A 82 -5.94 15.51 2.38
C PRO A 82 -6.26 14.03 2.50
N GLN A 83 -5.93 13.26 1.46
CA GLN A 83 -6.05 11.80 1.48
C GLN A 83 -4.65 11.17 1.42
N PRO A 84 -3.87 11.25 2.51
CA PRO A 84 -2.55 10.63 2.54
C PRO A 84 -2.65 9.12 2.28
N TYR A 85 -1.57 8.53 1.81
CA TYR A 85 -1.50 7.09 1.66
C TYR A 85 -1.70 6.38 3.02
N PRO A 86 -2.40 5.23 3.04
CA PRO A 86 -2.54 4.45 4.25
C PRO A 86 -1.19 3.87 4.67
N LEU A 87 -1.07 3.53 5.95
CA LEU A 87 0.16 3.05 6.57
C LEU A 87 0.80 1.89 5.80
N GLU A 88 0.02 0.91 5.35
CA GLU A 88 0.54 -0.26 4.64
C GLU A 88 1.16 0.12 3.28
N THR A 89 0.57 1.05 2.53
CA THR A 89 1.16 1.52 1.27
C THR A 89 2.48 2.24 1.50
N VAL A 90 2.55 3.10 2.52
CA VAL A 90 3.80 3.80 2.87
C VAL A 90 4.85 2.80 3.34
N LYS A 91 4.46 1.78 4.10
CA LYS A 91 5.34 0.72 4.60
C LYS A 91 5.93 -0.09 3.45
N ASP A 92 5.12 -0.52 2.49
CA ASP A 92 5.60 -1.28 1.32
C ASP A 92 6.57 -0.44 0.48
N CYS A 93 6.23 0.82 0.20
CA CYS A 93 7.13 1.72 -0.53
C CYS A 93 8.44 1.99 0.23
N LEU A 94 8.39 2.08 1.56
CA LEU A 94 9.58 2.24 2.38
C LEU A 94 10.49 1.02 2.29
N ILE A 95 9.92 -0.19 2.34
CA ILE A 95 10.66 -1.45 2.21
C ILE A 95 11.40 -1.49 0.88
N ASP A 96 10.71 -1.19 -0.22
CA ASP A 96 11.34 -1.12 -1.55
C ASP A 96 12.50 -0.12 -1.58
N ALA A 97 12.28 1.08 -1.03
CA ALA A 97 13.29 2.13 -1.01
C ALA A 97 14.54 1.72 -0.21
N VAL A 98 14.39 1.16 0.99
CA VAL A 98 15.54 0.80 1.83
C VAL A 98 16.29 -0.42 1.28
N LEU A 99 15.60 -1.36 0.64
CA LEU A 99 16.22 -2.51 -0.03
C LEU A 99 16.94 -2.11 -1.33
N LEU A 100 16.62 -0.95 -1.92
CA LEU A 100 17.45 -0.30 -2.94
C LEU A 100 18.60 0.54 -2.37
N GLY A 101 18.68 0.67 -1.04
CA GLY A 101 19.72 1.42 -0.35
C GLY A 101 19.46 2.92 -0.21
N LEU A 102 18.20 3.36 -0.37
CA LEU A 102 17.73 4.74 -0.14
C LEU A 102 17.30 4.95 1.32
N ASN A 103 17.03 6.21 1.70
CA ASN A 103 16.56 6.58 3.03
C ASN A 103 15.20 7.30 2.98
N PRO A 104 14.39 7.23 4.06
CA PRO A 104 13.14 7.99 4.20
C PRO A 104 13.32 9.50 4.38
N THR A 105 14.55 9.99 4.33
CA THR A 105 14.90 11.41 4.50
C THR A 105 15.70 11.94 3.32
N GLY A 106 15.66 13.26 3.13
CA GLY A 106 16.37 13.94 2.06
C GLY A 106 15.71 13.76 0.69
N ASN A 107 14.40 13.47 0.65
CA ASN A 107 13.61 13.31 -0.56
C ASN A 107 14.20 12.26 -1.51
N GLN A 108 14.74 11.14 -1.01
CA GLN A 108 15.45 10.15 -1.83
C GLN A 108 14.53 9.23 -2.63
N PHE A 109 13.32 9.00 -2.14
CA PHE A 109 12.23 8.39 -2.89
C PHE A 109 10.96 9.23 -2.74
N ASN A 110 9.98 8.99 -3.60
CA ASN A 110 8.62 9.52 -3.51
C ASN A 110 7.62 8.38 -3.68
N ILE A 111 6.38 8.60 -3.24
CA ILE A 111 5.27 7.68 -3.49
C ILE A 111 4.32 8.31 -4.51
N ILE A 112 4.18 7.70 -5.68
CA ILE A 112 3.22 8.13 -6.71
C ILE A 112 2.38 6.92 -7.08
N ALA A 113 1.06 7.08 -7.17
CA ALA A 113 0.15 5.99 -7.52
C ALA A 113 0.42 4.69 -6.72
N SER A 114 0.72 4.80 -5.42
CA SER A 114 1.03 3.69 -4.50
C SER A 114 2.34 2.92 -4.78
N ASN A 115 3.20 3.44 -5.65
CA ASN A 115 4.50 2.84 -5.98
C ASN A 115 5.64 3.74 -5.52
N MET A 116 6.78 3.12 -5.21
CA MET A 116 8.01 3.80 -4.84
C MET A 116 8.77 4.26 -6.09
N TYR A 117 9.20 5.52 -6.09
CA TYR A 117 9.98 6.12 -7.16
C TYR A 117 11.25 6.78 -6.64
N VAL A 118 12.39 6.44 -7.23
CA VAL A 118 13.67 7.05 -6.88
C VAL A 118 13.75 8.47 -7.44
N THR A 119 14.12 9.44 -6.60
CA THR A 119 14.22 10.84 -7.02
C THR A 119 15.61 11.15 -7.56
N LYS A 120 15.78 12.39 -8.04
CA LYS A 120 17.10 12.96 -8.33
C LYS A 120 18.03 12.89 -7.11
N GLU A 121 17.53 13.25 -5.93
CA GLU A 121 18.30 13.20 -4.68
C GLU A 121 18.66 11.76 -4.30
N GLY A 122 17.76 10.80 -4.55
CA GLY A 122 17.98 9.37 -4.35
C GLY A 122 19.12 8.84 -5.20
N PHE A 123 19.07 9.02 -6.52
CA PHE A 123 20.19 8.61 -7.37
C PHE A 123 21.48 9.37 -7.08
N THR A 124 21.39 10.64 -6.67
CA THR A 124 22.58 11.38 -6.20
C THR A 124 23.21 10.70 -4.99
N TYR A 125 22.40 10.25 -4.04
CA TYR A 125 22.86 9.53 -2.85
C TYR A 125 23.44 8.17 -3.20
N LEU A 126 22.78 7.40 -4.08
CA LEU A 126 23.27 6.10 -4.53
C LEU A 126 24.60 6.20 -5.28
N LEU A 127 24.72 7.12 -6.25
CA LEU A 127 25.96 7.34 -6.99
C LEU A 127 27.12 7.76 -6.07
N LYS A 128 26.85 8.52 -5.00
CA LYS A 128 27.87 8.89 -4.00
C LYS A 128 28.42 7.69 -3.21
N LYS A 129 27.66 6.59 -3.08
CA LYS A 129 28.13 5.37 -2.41
C LYS A 129 29.11 4.57 -3.26
N ILE A 130 29.13 4.79 -4.58
CA ILE A 130 30.03 4.08 -5.50
C ILE A 130 31.44 4.62 -5.30
N LYS A 131 32.30 3.80 -4.70
CA LYS A 131 33.67 4.18 -4.34
C LYS A 131 34.46 4.56 -5.60
N GLY A 132 35.06 5.75 -5.57
CA GLY A 132 35.92 6.24 -6.65
C GLY A 132 35.17 6.80 -7.86
N LEU A 133 33.83 6.83 -7.85
CA LEU A 133 33.05 7.46 -8.92
C LEU A 133 33.16 8.99 -8.84
N ARG A 134 33.53 9.60 -9.97
CA ARG A 134 33.42 11.03 -10.23
C ARG A 134 32.58 11.21 -11.48
N TYR A 135 31.63 12.13 -11.47
CA TYR A 135 30.80 12.40 -12.65
C TYR A 135 30.36 13.86 -12.72
N SER A 136 30.03 14.30 -13.94
CA SER A 136 29.34 15.56 -14.22
C SER A 136 28.26 15.32 -15.27
N ILE A 137 27.18 16.08 -15.16
CA ILE A 137 26.09 16.09 -16.14
C ILE A 137 25.88 17.54 -16.55
N ILE A 138 25.97 17.81 -17.84
CA ILE A 138 25.63 19.11 -18.43
C ILE A 138 24.48 18.93 -19.41
N TYR A 139 23.77 20.02 -19.70
CA TYR A 139 22.59 20.02 -20.57
C TYR A 139 22.86 20.92 -21.78
N PRO A 140 23.52 20.41 -22.85
CA PRO A 140 23.87 21.24 -24.00
C PRO A 140 22.65 21.85 -24.69
N THR A 141 21.55 21.09 -24.78
CA THR A 141 20.33 21.57 -25.44
C THR A 141 19.06 21.09 -24.73
N THR A 142 18.05 21.96 -24.74
CA THR A 142 16.68 21.66 -24.31
C THR A 142 15.73 22.25 -25.34
N THR A 143 15.06 21.39 -26.10
CA THR A 143 14.20 21.79 -27.21
C THR A 143 12.76 21.38 -26.90
N PHE A 144 11.87 22.37 -26.79
CA PHE A 144 10.45 22.10 -26.58
C PHE A 144 9.77 21.68 -27.88
N ALA A 145 8.86 20.70 -27.80
CA ALA A 145 7.97 20.37 -28.90
C ALA A 145 7.08 21.57 -29.26
N GLN A 146 6.56 21.61 -30.50
CA GLN A 146 5.73 22.72 -30.97
C GLN A 146 4.48 22.95 -30.09
N ASN A 147 3.89 21.87 -29.57
CA ASN A 147 2.75 21.92 -28.65
C ASN A 147 3.12 22.21 -27.19
N LYS A 148 4.43 22.30 -26.87
CA LYS A 148 5.00 22.48 -25.52
C LYS A 148 4.58 21.43 -24.50
N GLU A 149 4.04 20.29 -24.92
CA GLU A 149 3.67 19.21 -24.00
C GLU A 149 4.90 18.43 -23.54
N THR A 150 5.91 18.34 -24.41
CA THR A 150 7.17 17.65 -24.15
C THR A 150 8.37 18.53 -24.50
N ALA A 151 9.52 18.17 -23.96
CA ALA A 151 10.82 18.72 -24.33
C ALA A 151 11.82 17.57 -24.53
N LEU A 152 12.66 17.69 -25.56
CA LEU A 152 13.83 16.85 -25.76
C LEU A 152 15.02 17.53 -25.07
N VAL A 153 15.61 16.86 -24.09
CA VAL A 153 16.80 17.35 -23.37
C VAL A 153 17.98 16.45 -23.72
N THR A 154 19.04 17.05 -24.24
CA THR A 154 20.32 16.38 -24.42
C THR A 154 21.13 16.52 -23.13
N CYS A 155 21.61 15.40 -22.60
CA CYS A 155 22.49 15.32 -21.44
C CYS A 155 23.86 14.79 -21.87
N GLU A 156 24.93 15.53 -21.63
CA GLU A 156 26.30 14.99 -21.69
C GLU A 156 26.70 14.54 -20.29
N VAL A 157 26.83 13.23 -20.11
CA VAL A 157 27.30 12.58 -18.88
C VAL A 157 28.77 12.27 -19.04
N THR A 158 29.63 12.88 -18.22
CA THR A 158 31.04 12.52 -18.11
C THR A 158 31.25 11.79 -16.79
N TYR A 159 31.85 10.60 -16.79
CA TYR A 159 32.11 9.85 -15.56
C TYR A 159 33.47 9.13 -15.60
N GLN A 160 34.01 8.86 -14.41
CA GLN A 160 35.29 8.22 -14.19
C GLN A 160 35.21 7.37 -12.91
N ILE A 161 35.76 6.15 -12.94
CA ILE A 161 35.87 5.29 -11.76
C ILE A 161 37.37 5.15 -11.42
N GLY A 162 37.75 5.55 -10.21
CA GLY A 162 39.14 5.47 -9.77
C GLY A 162 40.09 6.30 -10.65
N GLU A 163 41.11 5.63 -11.20
CA GLU A 163 42.15 6.22 -12.05
C GLU A 163 41.87 6.06 -13.56
N ASP A 164 40.75 5.45 -13.94
CA ASP A 164 40.41 5.21 -15.35
C ASP A 164 40.26 6.52 -16.13
N LYS A 165 40.33 6.46 -17.46
CA LYS A 165 40.07 7.68 -18.27
C LYS A 165 38.60 8.09 -18.15
N PRO A 166 38.29 9.40 -18.07
CA PRO A 166 36.91 9.86 -18.13
C PRO A 166 36.22 9.41 -19.42
N ILE A 167 35.05 8.81 -19.26
CA ILE A 167 34.15 8.40 -20.33
C ILE A 167 33.10 9.49 -20.51
N LYS A 168 32.80 9.82 -21.76
CA LYS A 168 31.74 10.76 -22.13
C LYS A 168 30.64 10.03 -22.87
N GLN A 169 29.40 10.23 -22.43
CA GLN A 169 28.21 9.71 -23.06
C GLN A 169 27.21 10.85 -23.32
N LEU A 170 26.72 10.93 -24.55
CA LEU A 170 25.61 11.80 -24.89
C LEU A 170 24.31 10.98 -24.82
N LEU A 171 23.33 11.48 -24.09
CA LEU A 171 22.02 10.87 -23.89
C LEU A 171 20.94 11.88 -24.25
N GLU A 172 19.84 11.39 -24.82
CA GLU A 172 18.69 12.23 -25.14
C GLU A 172 17.45 11.69 -24.41
N PHE A 173 16.81 12.57 -23.66
CA PHE A 173 15.61 12.23 -22.90
C PHE A 173 14.46 13.11 -23.36
N THR A 174 13.37 12.46 -23.78
CA THR A 174 12.08 13.16 -23.90
C THR A 174 11.47 13.25 -22.50
N VAL A 175 11.14 14.45 -22.06
CA VAL A 175 10.51 14.72 -20.76
C VAL A 175 9.21 15.48 -20.96
N LYS A 176 8.24 15.20 -20.09
CA LYS A 176 7.00 15.98 -20.05
C LYS A 176 7.24 17.37 -19.48
N ALA A 177 6.74 18.38 -20.18
CA ALA A 177 6.90 19.79 -19.86
C ALA A 177 5.55 20.35 -19.36
N GLY A 178 4.55 20.37 -20.25
CA GLY A 178 3.29 21.07 -20.02
C GLY A 178 3.42 22.59 -20.18
N SER A 179 2.28 23.30 -20.19
CA SER A 179 2.22 24.71 -20.62
C SER A 179 3.01 25.70 -19.75
N TYR A 180 3.35 25.32 -18.51
CA TYR A 180 4.09 26.15 -17.54
C TYR A 180 5.51 25.63 -17.26
N ALA A 181 5.97 24.60 -17.96
CA ALA A 181 7.33 24.11 -17.76
C ALA A 181 8.37 25.11 -18.24
N THR A 182 9.44 25.17 -17.47
CA THR A 182 10.64 25.93 -17.76
C THR A 182 11.76 24.97 -18.17
N THR A 183 12.78 25.50 -18.85
CA THR A 183 14.00 24.75 -19.16
C THR A 183 14.59 24.09 -17.91
N ASP A 184 14.59 24.79 -16.77
CA ASP A 184 15.09 24.26 -15.49
C ASP A 184 14.29 23.03 -15.02
N SER A 185 12.95 23.08 -15.10
CA SER A 185 12.10 21.95 -14.73
C SER A 185 12.32 20.73 -15.62
N CYS A 186 12.51 20.93 -16.93
CA CYS A 186 12.82 19.86 -17.88
C CYS A 186 14.22 19.29 -17.64
N ASN A 187 15.21 20.15 -17.39
CA ASN A 187 16.57 19.73 -17.06
C ASN A 187 16.60 18.90 -15.77
N GLY A 188 15.83 19.27 -14.74
CA GLY A 188 15.72 18.48 -13.52
C GLY A 188 15.15 17.07 -13.74
N LYS A 189 14.17 16.91 -14.65
CA LYS A 189 13.64 15.59 -15.04
C LYS A 189 14.67 14.78 -15.82
N ALA A 190 15.37 15.42 -16.77
CA ALA A 190 16.41 14.78 -17.56
C ALA A 190 17.64 14.41 -16.71
N GLU A 191 17.97 15.20 -15.69
CA GLU A 191 19.05 14.91 -14.73
C GLU A 191 18.76 13.62 -13.95
N ARG A 192 17.52 13.44 -13.50
CA ARG A 192 17.08 12.22 -12.81
C ARG A 192 17.24 10.99 -13.72
N LYS A 193 16.74 11.08 -14.97
CA LYS A 193 16.90 10.05 -16.01
C LYS A 193 18.37 9.73 -16.31
N ALA A 194 19.21 10.75 -16.45
CA ALA A 194 20.65 10.59 -16.68
C ALA A 194 21.37 9.92 -15.50
N LYS A 195 21.01 10.27 -14.26
CA LYS A 195 21.55 9.64 -13.04
C LYS A 195 21.09 8.19 -12.89
N CYS A 196 19.83 7.90 -13.21
CA CYS A 196 19.30 6.54 -13.27
C CYS A 196 20.09 5.70 -14.28
N TRP A 197 20.27 6.21 -15.51
CA TRP A 197 21.09 5.56 -16.53
C TRP A 197 22.51 5.29 -16.04
N LEU A 198 23.17 6.29 -15.44
CA LEU A 198 24.54 6.15 -14.95
C LEU A 198 24.64 5.09 -13.84
N TYR A 199 23.69 5.09 -12.92
CA TYR A 199 23.64 4.11 -11.83
C TYR A 199 23.44 2.69 -12.36
N ASN A 200 22.45 2.49 -13.24
CA ASN A 200 22.18 1.21 -13.89
C ASN A 200 23.39 0.71 -14.68
N HIS A 201 24.05 1.61 -15.41
CA HIS A 201 25.21 1.30 -16.23
C HIS A 201 26.42 0.85 -15.39
N ILE A 202 26.67 1.48 -14.24
CA ILE A 202 27.81 1.14 -13.38
C ILE A 202 27.51 -0.10 -12.53
N GLU A 203 26.34 -0.15 -11.91
CA GLU A 203 26.00 -1.22 -10.95
C GLU A 203 25.46 -2.49 -11.63
N GLY A 204 25.19 -2.44 -12.94
CA GLY A 204 24.61 -3.56 -13.69
C GLY A 204 23.16 -3.85 -13.27
N THR A 205 22.40 -2.80 -12.96
CA THR A 205 21.00 -2.90 -12.53
C THR A 205 20.06 -2.39 -13.64
N ASP A 206 18.78 -2.68 -13.50
CA ASP A 206 17.73 -2.17 -14.40
C ASP A 206 16.61 -1.52 -13.59
N ILE A 207 16.99 -0.53 -12.78
CA ILE A 207 16.02 0.27 -12.03
C ILE A 207 15.29 1.15 -13.04
N THR A 208 13.97 1.02 -13.11
CA THR A 208 13.18 1.92 -13.93
C THR A 208 13.26 3.32 -13.34
N ASP A 209 13.62 4.30 -14.17
CA ASP A 209 13.62 5.71 -13.78
C ASP A 209 12.27 6.11 -13.19
N GLY A 210 11.16 5.56 -13.69
CA GLY A 210 9.84 5.74 -13.10
C GLY A 210 9.48 7.22 -12.99
N ASP A 211 9.19 7.85 -14.13
CA ASP A 211 8.66 9.20 -14.10
C ASP A 211 7.24 9.16 -13.53
N ALA A 212 7.00 9.94 -12.48
CA ALA A 212 5.68 10.13 -11.87
C ALA A 212 4.60 10.51 -12.90
N GLU A 213 5.02 11.07 -14.04
CA GLU A 213 4.13 11.55 -15.09
C GLU A 213 4.09 10.65 -16.36
N ASP A 214 4.92 9.59 -16.44
CA ASP A 214 4.94 8.61 -17.56
C ASP A 214 3.91 7.49 -17.36
N ILE A 215 3.30 7.40 -16.17
CA ILE A 215 2.07 6.64 -16.01
C ILE A 215 0.95 7.44 -16.68
N SER A 216 0.75 7.20 -17.98
CA SER A 216 -0.62 7.30 -18.49
C SER A 216 -1.42 6.34 -17.64
N TYR A 217 -2.34 6.87 -16.84
CA TYR A 217 -3.36 6.04 -16.20
C TYR A 217 -4.17 5.41 -17.34
N THR A 218 -3.71 4.28 -17.86
CA THR A 218 -4.69 3.24 -18.10
C THR A 218 -5.15 2.95 -16.69
N GLU A 219 -6.45 3.11 -16.42
CA GLU A 219 -7.05 2.36 -15.34
C GLU A 219 -6.75 0.89 -15.64
N VAL A 220 -5.56 0.41 -15.26
CA VAL A 220 -5.40 -0.97 -14.90
C VAL A 220 -6.26 -1.03 -13.67
N SER A 221 -7.51 -1.43 -13.90
CA SER A 221 -8.47 -1.73 -12.88
C SER A 221 -7.79 -2.74 -11.95
N SER A 222 -7.09 -2.21 -10.94
CA SER A 222 -6.95 -2.83 -9.64
C SER A 222 -8.37 -2.90 -9.11
N THR A 223 -9.14 -3.86 -9.64
CA THR A 223 -10.54 -4.16 -9.30
C THR A 223 -11.24 -2.97 -8.68
N ARG A 224 -11.41 -1.88 -9.44
CA ARG A 224 -12.39 -0.89 -9.04
C ARG A 224 -13.70 -1.61 -9.22
N LEU A 225 -14.24 -2.12 -8.11
CA LEU A 225 -15.62 -2.48 -8.01
C LEU A 225 -16.40 -1.36 -8.71
N SER A 226 -17.11 -1.72 -9.77
CA SER A 226 -18.01 -0.83 -10.49
C SER A 226 -18.87 -0.04 -9.50
N LYS A 227 -19.46 1.09 -9.91
CA LYS A 227 -20.39 1.83 -9.03
C LYS A 227 -21.48 0.91 -8.45
N GLU A 228 -21.88 -0.10 -9.20
CA GLU A 228 -22.81 -1.15 -8.78
C GLU A 228 -22.19 -2.10 -7.75
N GLU A 229 -20.96 -2.56 -7.94
CA GLU A 229 -20.27 -3.43 -6.99
C GLU A 229 -19.89 -2.71 -5.68
N LEU A 230 -19.50 -1.44 -5.74
CA LEU A 230 -19.29 -0.59 -4.54
C LEU A 230 -20.59 -0.37 -3.77
N ALA A 231 -21.71 -0.22 -4.47
CA ALA A 231 -23.03 -0.11 -3.84
C ALA A 231 -23.42 -1.43 -3.17
N LYS A 232 -23.16 -2.57 -3.84
CA LYS A 232 -23.39 -3.91 -3.28
C LYS A 232 -22.54 -4.16 -2.04
N GLU A 233 -21.25 -3.80 -2.07
CA GLU A 233 -20.35 -3.98 -0.93
C GLU A 233 -20.74 -3.10 0.26
N LYS A 234 -21.13 -1.84 0.02
CA LYS A 234 -21.63 -0.96 1.08
C LYS A 234 -22.92 -1.48 1.70
N GLU A 235 -23.85 -1.95 0.88
CA GLU A 235 -25.09 -2.53 1.39
C GLU A 235 -24.81 -3.84 2.14
N LEU A 236 -23.91 -4.69 1.65
CA LEU A 236 -23.49 -5.92 2.35
C LEU A 236 -22.88 -5.61 3.71
N ASN A 237 -22.00 -4.60 3.81
CA ASN A 237 -21.39 -4.19 5.08
C ASN A 237 -22.44 -3.64 6.06
N ARG A 238 -23.41 -2.87 5.56
CA ARG A 238 -24.53 -2.39 6.37
C ARG A 238 -25.40 -3.53 6.89
N LEU A 239 -25.65 -4.56 6.07
CA LEU A 239 -26.41 -5.74 6.49
C LEU A 239 -25.63 -6.58 7.50
N LYS A 240 -24.31 -6.75 7.33
CA LYS A 240 -23.42 -7.39 8.31
C LYS A 240 -23.44 -6.65 9.65
N GLU A 241 -23.37 -5.32 9.64
CA GLU A 241 -23.44 -4.51 10.87
C GLU A 241 -24.81 -4.60 11.57
N TYR A 242 -25.90 -4.61 10.79
CA TYR A 242 -27.24 -4.81 11.34
C TYR A 242 -27.39 -6.20 11.97
N LEU A 243 -26.83 -7.21 11.33
CA LEU A 243 -26.85 -8.60 11.79
C LEU A 243 -26.02 -8.79 13.07
N ASP A 244 -24.84 -8.19 13.16
CA ASP A 244 -23.98 -8.24 14.34
C ASP A 244 -24.68 -7.66 15.58
N LYS A 245 -25.40 -6.54 15.38
CA LYS A 245 -26.18 -5.84 16.41
C LYS A 245 -27.54 -6.47 16.70
N ALA A 246 -27.94 -7.51 15.97
CA ALA A 246 -29.24 -8.15 16.18
C ALA A 246 -29.30 -8.85 17.54
N ASP A 247 -30.29 -8.49 18.34
CA ASP A 247 -30.57 -9.00 19.68
C ASP A 247 -31.87 -9.84 19.75
N LYS A 248 -32.66 -9.82 18.67
CA LYS A 248 -33.97 -10.49 18.58
C LYS A 248 -34.10 -11.28 17.30
N PHE A 249 -34.77 -12.43 17.38
CA PHE A 249 -35.05 -13.28 16.22
C PHE A 249 -35.84 -12.55 15.12
N SER A 250 -36.73 -11.62 15.48
CA SER A 250 -37.46 -10.79 14.52
C SER A 250 -36.54 -9.98 13.59
N SER A 251 -35.36 -9.60 14.07
CA SER A 251 -34.37 -8.86 13.28
C SER A 251 -33.68 -9.77 12.26
N LEU A 252 -33.51 -11.06 12.57
CA LEU A 252 -33.00 -12.06 11.61
C LEU A 252 -34.00 -12.32 10.48
N LEU A 253 -35.30 -12.38 10.79
CA LEU A 253 -36.35 -12.59 9.78
C LEU A 253 -36.34 -11.53 8.68
N GLN A 254 -35.97 -10.29 9.02
CA GLN A 254 -35.88 -9.18 8.05
C GLN A 254 -34.71 -9.37 7.07
N LEU A 255 -33.67 -10.10 7.48
CA LEU A 255 -32.48 -10.37 6.68
C LEU A 255 -32.52 -11.70 5.93
N LYS A 256 -33.40 -12.63 6.32
CA LYS A 256 -33.45 -14.01 5.78
C LYS A 256 -33.44 -14.05 4.26
N LYS A 257 -34.23 -13.20 3.60
CA LYS A 257 -34.26 -13.11 2.13
C LYS A 257 -32.95 -12.58 1.55
N ALA A 258 -32.39 -11.52 2.15
CA ALA A 258 -31.14 -10.92 1.68
C ALA A 258 -29.93 -11.87 1.84
N VAL A 259 -29.96 -12.75 2.83
CA VAL A 259 -28.95 -13.81 3.04
C VAL A 259 -29.11 -14.91 2.00
N ALA A 260 -30.35 -15.37 1.74
CA ALA A 260 -30.63 -16.40 0.74
C ALA A 260 -30.26 -15.97 -0.69
N ASP A 261 -30.41 -14.68 -1.01
CA ASP A 261 -30.07 -14.09 -2.31
C ASP A 261 -28.57 -13.72 -2.42
N SER A 262 -27.77 -13.92 -1.37
CA SER A 262 -26.36 -13.51 -1.29
C SER A 262 -25.40 -14.69 -1.45
N ASP A 263 -24.45 -14.60 -2.37
CA ASP A 263 -23.37 -15.59 -2.54
C ASP A 263 -22.20 -15.41 -1.54
N ASN A 264 -22.26 -14.42 -0.65
CA ASN A 264 -21.19 -14.14 0.31
C ASN A 264 -21.18 -15.13 1.48
N ILE A 265 -20.19 -16.02 1.50
CA ILE A 265 -20.05 -17.10 2.50
C ILE A 265 -19.98 -16.53 3.93
N GLU A 266 -19.16 -15.51 4.17
CA GLU A 266 -19.03 -14.91 5.52
C GLU A 266 -20.36 -14.34 6.04
N PHE A 267 -21.17 -13.74 5.17
CA PHE A 267 -22.47 -13.20 5.57
C PHE A 267 -23.47 -14.30 5.91
N GLN A 268 -23.45 -15.41 5.15
CA GLN A 268 -24.24 -16.60 5.47
C GLN A 268 -23.79 -17.26 6.78
N GLU A 269 -22.48 -17.39 7.01
CA GLU A 269 -21.91 -17.93 8.25
C GLU A 269 -22.27 -17.07 9.47
N LEU A 270 -22.17 -15.74 9.34
CA LEU A 270 -22.57 -14.81 10.39
C LEU A 270 -24.07 -14.93 10.71
N TYR A 271 -24.91 -15.11 9.69
CA TYR A 271 -26.35 -15.30 9.88
C TYR A 271 -26.64 -16.60 10.61
N ASN A 272 -26.03 -17.70 10.17
CA ASN A 272 -26.19 -19.01 10.82
C ASN A 272 -25.74 -18.97 12.28
N SER A 273 -24.61 -18.32 12.57
CA SER A 273 -24.12 -18.15 13.94
C SER A 273 -25.12 -17.38 14.82
N LYS A 274 -25.69 -16.29 14.31
CA LYS A 274 -26.73 -15.52 15.01
C LYS A 274 -28.04 -16.29 15.13
N GLU A 275 -28.39 -17.10 14.15
CA GLU A 275 -29.56 -17.97 14.17
C GLU A 275 -29.46 -18.98 15.31
N SER A 276 -28.32 -19.66 15.45
CA SER A 276 -28.03 -20.57 16.56
C SER A 276 -28.01 -19.87 17.93
N GLU A 277 -27.69 -18.58 17.98
CA GLU A 277 -27.71 -17.80 19.21
C GLU A 277 -29.14 -17.39 19.64
N LEU A 278 -29.96 -16.94 18.69
CA LEU A 278 -31.21 -16.24 18.97
C LEU A 278 -32.46 -17.12 18.88
N ILE A 279 -32.45 -18.18 18.06
CA ILE A 279 -33.61 -19.09 17.95
C ILE A 279 -33.91 -19.81 19.27
N PRO A 280 -32.93 -20.43 19.96
CA PRO A 280 -33.21 -21.10 21.22
C PRO A 280 -33.83 -20.15 22.26
N LYS A 281 -33.30 -18.92 22.36
CA LYS A 281 -33.82 -17.87 23.25
C LYS A 281 -35.25 -17.47 22.89
N ALA A 282 -35.56 -17.38 21.59
CA ALA A 282 -36.89 -17.04 21.11
C ALA A 282 -37.91 -18.16 21.40
N ILE A 283 -37.53 -19.43 21.19
CA ILE A 283 -38.39 -20.59 21.50
C ILE A 283 -38.64 -20.69 23.01
N GLU A 284 -37.59 -20.50 23.82
CA GLU A 284 -37.69 -20.57 25.28
C GLU A 284 -38.67 -19.53 25.84
N GLY A 285 -38.62 -18.30 25.32
CA GLY A 285 -39.46 -17.18 25.75
C GLY A 285 -40.93 -17.22 25.29
N ILE A 286 -41.38 -18.28 24.62
CA ILE A 286 -42.78 -18.43 24.20
C ILE A 286 -43.55 -19.29 25.20
N ASP A 287 -44.66 -18.75 25.72
CA ASP A 287 -45.49 -19.39 26.74
C ASP A 287 -46.80 -19.98 26.20
N ASN A 288 -47.09 -19.85 24.89
CA ASN A 288 -48.33 -20.37 24.32
C ASN A 288 -48.12 -20.98 22.92
N LEU A 289 -48.98 -21.97 22.60
CA LEU A 289 -48.87 -22.74 21.36
C LEU A 289 -49.03 -21.88 20.10
N LYS A 290 -49.92 -20.87 20.15
CA LYS A 290 -50.24 -20.04 18.98
C LYS A 290 -49.04 -19.21 18.53
N ASP A 291 -48.25 -18.69 19.46
CA ASP A 291 -47.07 -17.91 19.13
C ASP A 291 -45.89 -18.80 18.70
N LEU A 292 -45.83 -20.03 19.21
CA LEU A 292 -44.85 -21.03 18.75
C LEU A 292 -45.13 -21.47 17.31
N GLU A 293 -46.41 -21.66 16.96
CA GLU A 293 -46.84 -22.00 15.59
C GLU A 293 -46.54 -20.89 14.57
N LYS A 294 -46.50 -19.62 14.99
CA LYS A 294 -46.05 -18.51 14.12
C LYS A 294 -44.56 -18.55 13.83
N LEU A 295 -43.75 -19.12 14.74
CA LEU A 295 -42.30 -19.20 14.60
C LEU A 295 -41.88 -20.37 13.69
N SER A 296 -42.63 -21.48 13.74
CA SER A 296 -42.32 -22.74 13.06
C SER A 296 -42.00 -22.61 11.56
N PRO A 297 -42.73 -21.83 10.73
CA PRO A 297 -42.43 -21.69 9.30
C PRO A 297 -41.09 -21.02 9.00
N HIS A 298 -40.45 -20.42 9.99
CA HIS A 298 -39.22 -19.67 9.82
C HIS A 298 -37.96 -20.43 10.23
N ILE A 299 -38.13 -21.60 10.87
CA ILE A 299 -37.04 -22.42 11.39
C ILE A 299 -36.80 -23.58 10.43
N GLU A 300 -35.61 -23.62 9.83
CA GLU A 300 -35.27 -24.61 8.79
C GLU A 300 -34.17 -25.56 9.22
N GLN A 301 -33.32 -25.15 10.17
CA GLN A 301 -32.24 -25.99 10.68
C GLN A 301 -32.80 -27.11 11.57
N MET A 302 -32.40 -28.35 11.28
CA MET A 302 -32.90 -29.54 11.96
C MET A 302 -32.75 -29.46 13.48
N GLU A 303 -31.64 -28.93 13.96
CA GLU A 303 -31.31 -28.74 15.39
C GLU A 303 -32.37 -27.88 16.10
N HIS A 304 -32.80 -26.82 15.44
CA HIS A 304 -33.79 -25.88 15.95
C HIS A 304 -35.23 -26.41 15.82
N ILE A 305 -35.51 -27.23 14.80
CA ILE A 305 -36.81 -27.91 14.65
C ILE A 305 -37.04 -28.85 15.84
N VAL A 306 -36.01 -29.59 16.27
CA VAL A 306 -36.10 -30.46 17.45
C VAL A 306 -36.44 -29.64 18.71
N LEU A 307 -35.79 -28.50 18.92
CA LEU A 307 -36.09 -27.60 20.04
C LEU A 307 -37.54 -27.09 20.01
N LEU A 308 -38.04 -26.75 18.82
CA LEU A 308 -39.41 -26.30 18.64
C LEU A 308 -40.43 -27.40 18.94
N ASP A 309 -40.18 -28.63 18.48
CA ASP A 309 -41.04 -29.78 18.75
C ASP A 309 -41.09 -30.13 20.24
N ASP A 310 -39.95 -30.09 20.92
CA ASP A 310 -39.88 -30.34 22.37
C ASP A 310 -40.64 -29.26 23.16
N LYS A 311 -40.49 -27.99 22.79
CA LYS A 311 -41.28 -26.90 23.39
C LYS A 311 -42.78 -27.05 23.10
N LYS A 312 -43.16 -27.51 21.90
CA LYS A 312 -44.56 -27.76 21.53
C LYS A 312 -45.17 -28.88 22.37
N ARG A 313 -44.44 -29.97 22.62
CA ARG A 313 -44.87 -31.05 23.52
C ARG A 313 -45.05 -30.56 24.96
N ALA A 314 -44.10 -29.77 25.46
CA ALA A 314 -44.17 -29.22 26.81
C ALA A 314 -45.42 -28.34 27.00
N LEU A 315 -45.71 -27.44 26.06
CA LEU A 315 -46.88 -26.56 26.13
C LEU A 315 -48.21 -27.30 25.88
N SER A 316 -48.23 -28.32 25.02
CA SER A 316 -49.44 -29.14 24.78
C SER A 316 -49.80 -30.04 25.96
N GLY A 317 -48.82 -30.39 26.80
CA GLY A 317 -49.07 -31.11 28.06
C GLY A 317 -49.52 -30.22 29.22
N GLN A 318 -49.47 -28.89 29.05
CA GLN A 318 -49.89 -27.88 30.04
C GLN A 318 -51.25 -27.23 29.74
N ALA A 319 -51.78 -27.38 28.52
CA ALA A 319 -53.07 -26.85 28.06
C ALA A 319 -54.21 -27.86 28.29
#